data_AF-F3ZVS0-F1
#
_entry.id   AF-F3ZVS0-F1
#
_cell.length_a   1.000
_cell.length_b   1.000
_cell.length_c   1.000
_cell.angle_alpha   90.00
_cell.angle_beta   90.00
_cell.angle_gamma   90.00
#
_symmetry.space_group_name_H-M   'P 1'
#
loop_
_entity.id
_entity.type
_entity.pdbx_description
1 polymer ?
#
loop_
_entity_poly.entity_id
_entity_poly.type
_entity_poly.pdbx_seq_one_letter_code
_entity_poly.pdbx_strand_id
1 'polypeptide(L)'
;MRSLYPRADVLVRRYNVFYEQSLYVYKSYIQVYSAENIILPAVFVGDTYLSGDSEIKQKLLPLIESYVNGTRAYKEIKVGILGQDKVIDNEKERFEAFTPVGIALAGLLDGFNLCAVSMLLFFLSILVMSGRQNKELFLVGMSYIIGTFIAYFTIGIGLFKVGDIFKDAKAVMLAIYGLTIAMSIILAFFSFRDYISIKAVAIVMFAELWSMI
;
A
#
# COMPACT_ATOMS: atom_id res chain seq x y z
N MET A 1 -38.67 -27.28 4.30
CA MET A 1 -37.37 -27.22 5.03
C MET A 1 -37.56 -26.35 6.26
N ARG A 2 -37.51 -26.94 7.46
CA ARG A 2 -37.76 -26.28 8.76
C ARG A 2 -36.54 -25.44 9.15
N SER A 3 -36.73 -24.13 9.33
CA SER A 3 -35.74 -23.20 9.88
C SER A 3 -35.36 -23.62 11.30
N LEU A 4 -34.06 -23.83 11.54
CA LEU A 4 -33.49 -24.40 12.77
C LEU A 4 -32.79 -23.35 13.65
N TYR A 5 -33.20 -22.08 13.58
CA TYR A 5 -32.68 -21.03 14.45
C TYR A 5 -33.81 -20.45 15.31
N PRO A 6 -33.64 -20.35 16.64
CA PRO A 6 -34.51 -19.50 17.45
C PRO A 6 -34.47 -18.09 16.86
N ARG A 7 -35.61 -17.40 16.81
CA ARG A 7 -35.71 -16.02 16.30
C ARG A 7 -34.93 -15.08 17.21
N ALA A 8 -33.61 -15.03 17.05
CA ALA A 8 -32.77 -14.02 17.66
C ALA A 8 -32.94 -12.73 16.85
N ASP A 9 -33.43 -11.66 17.50
CA ASP A 9 -33.50 -10.34 16.91
C ASP A 9 -32.09 -9.71 16.95
N VAL A 10 -31.36 -9.80 15.85
CA VAL A 10 -29.97 -9.33 15.77
C VAL A 10 -29.95 -7.93 15.16
N LEU A 11 -29.67 -6.93 15.98
CA LEU A 11 -29.44 -5.56 15.52
C LEU A 11 -28.02 -5.40 14.97
N VAL A 12 -27.88 -5.31 13.64
CA VAL A 12 -26.58 -5.08 12.98
C VAL A 12 -26.44 -3.61 12.59
N ARG A 13 -25.51 -2.90 13.24
CA ARG A 13 -25.11 -1.54 12.84
C ARG A 13 -23.81 -1.60 12.04
N ARG A 14 -23.82 -1.00 10.84
CA ARG A 14 -22.65 -0.97 9.95
C ARG A 14 -22.11 0.44 9.88
N TYR A 15 -20.81 0.57 10.09
CA TYR A 15 -20.09 1.84 10.00
C TYR A 15 -18.97 1.67 8.98
N ASN A 16 -18.82 2.65 8.10
CA ASN A 16 -17.73 2.69 7.16
C ASN A 16 -16.66 3.65 7.69
N VAL A 17 -15.52 3.10 8.11
CA VAL A 17 -14.41 3.85 8.72
C VAL A 17 -13.76 4.89 7.79
N PHE A 18 -14.05 4.85 6.49
CA PHE A 18 -13.60 5.88 5.55
C PHE A 18 -14.26 7.25 5.79
N TYR A 19 -15.42 7.30 6.48
CA TYR A 19 -16.08 8.56 6.82
C TYR A 19 -15.69 9.03 8.23
N GLU A 20 -15.38 10.32 8.38
CA GLU A 20 -14.97 10.93 9.67
C GLU A 20 -15.91 10.56 10.82
N GLN A 21 -17.24 10.75 10.65
CA GLN A 21 -18.23 10.47 11.69
C GLN A 21 -18.17 9.01 12.18
N SER A 22 -17.99 8.07 11.26
CA SER A 22 -17.89 6.64 11.56
C SER A 22 -16.52 6.25 12.12
N LEU A 23 -15.47 7.02 11.80
CA LEU A 23 -14.13 6.84 12.37
C LEU A 23 -14.12 7.15 13.87
N TYR A 24 -14.84 8.18 14.32
CA TYR A 24 -14.98 8.49 15.75
C TYR A 24 -15.67 7.35 16.51
N VAL A 25 -16.71 6.77 15.92
CA VAL A 25 -17.38 5.58 16.46
C VAL A 25 -16.36 4.44 16.56
N TYR A 26 -15.68 4.08 15.47
CA TYR A 26 -14.68 3.02 15.48
C TYR A 26 -13.59 3.20 16.56
N LYS A 27 -13.03 4.41 16.70
CA LYS A 27 -12.01 4.70 17.72
C LYS A 27 -12.55 4.58 19.14
N SER A 28 -13.80 5.02 19.38
CA SER A 28 -14.42 4.84 20.69
C SER A 28 -14.59 3.38 21.07
N TYR A 29 -14.92 2.52 20.09
CA TYR A 29 -14.97 1.07 20.31
C TYR A 29 -13.58 0.48 20.57
N ILE A 30 -12.53 0.87 19.83
CA ILE A 30 -11.16 0.43 20.13
C ILE A 30 -10.77 0.75 21.57
N GLN A 31 -11.02 1.99 22.01
CA GLN A 31 -10.62 2.45 23.33
C GLN A 31 -11.36 1.68 24.43
N VAL A 32 -12.68 1.51 24.30
CA VAL A 32 -13.49 0.82 25.30
C VAL A 32 -13.15 -0.67 25.38
N TYR A 33 -12.88 -1.31 24.24
CA TYR A 33 -12.50 -2.72 24.20
C TYR A 33 -10.99 -2.95 24.41
N SER A 34 -10.20 -1.88 24.61
CA SER A 34 -8.72 -1.93 24.70
C SER A 34 -8.10 -2.78 23.59
N ALA A 35 -8.62 -2.63 22.38
CA ALA A 35 -8.32 -3.50 21.26
C ALA A 35 -7.07 -3.01 20.51
N GLU A 36 -5.99 -3.78 20.56
CA GLU A 36 -4.75 -3.48 19.84
C GLU A 36 -4.66 -4.26 18.52
N ASN A 37 -3.93 -3.70 17.55
CA ASN A 37 -3.63 -4.34 16.26
C ASN A 37 -4.86 -4.84 15.46
N ILE A 38 -5.94 -4.04 15.44
CA ILE A 38 -7.13 -4.38 14.65
C ILE A 38 -6.83 -4.31 13.15
N ILE A 39 -7.17 -5.39 12.46
CA ILE A 39 -7.20 -5.52 11.01
C ILE A 39 -8.66 -5.39 10.56
N LEU A 40 -8.95 -4.43 9.70
CA LEU A 40 -10.30 -4.24 9.17
C LEU A 40 -10.67 -5.33 8.14
N PRO A 41 -11.94 -5.77 8.07
CA PRO A 41 -13.09 -5.31 8.86
C PRO A 41 -13.06 -5.84 10.30
N ALA A 42 -13.68 -5.10 11.22
CA ALA A 42 -13.80 -5.48 12.63
C ALA A 42 -15.26 -5.51 13.08
N VAL A 43 -15.61 -6.46 13.95
CA VAL A 43 -16.96 -6.69 14.45
C VAL A 43 -16.94 -6.73 15.97
N PHE A 44 -17.65 -5.80 16.61
CA PHE A 44 -17.77 -5.70 18.06
C PHE A 44 -19.11 -6.30 18.50
N VAL A 45 -19.09 -7.30 19.39
CA VAL A 45 -20.30 -8.01 19.83
C VAL A 45 -20.21 -8.34 21.33
N GLY A 46 -21.17 -7.80 22.09
CA GLY A 46 -21.23 -8.02 23.53
C GLY A 46 -19.99 -7.48 24.23
N ASP A 47 -19.27 -8.34 24.94
CA ASP A 47 -18.04 -8.03 25.66
C ASP A 47 -16.74 -8.28 24.87
N THR A 48 -16.83 -8.73 23.60
CA THR A 48 -15.66 -9.07 22.78
C THR A 48 -15.70 -8.39 21.41
N TYR A 49 -14.56 -8.43 20.72
CA TYR A 49 -14.43 -8.03 19.31
C TYR A 49 -13.80 -9.16 18.49
N LEU A 50 -14.02 -9.13 17.17
CA LEU A 50 -13.40 -9.99 16.18
C LEU A 50 -12.78 -9.11 15.10
N SER A 51 -11.57 -9.46 14.66
CA SER A 51 -10.76 -8.63 13.78
C SER A 51 -10.33 -9.40 12.54
N GLY A 52 -10.59 -8.85 11.36
CA GLY A 52 -10.21 -9.44 10.09
C GLY A 52 -11.17 -10.51 9.59
N ASP A 53 -11.16 -10.70 8.26
CA ASP A 53 -12.11 -11.57 7.55
C ASP A 53 -12.08 -13.03 8.03
N SER A 54 -10.89 -13.59 8.25
CA SER A 54 -10.71 -14.98 8.65
C SER A 54 -11.28 -15.27 10.03
N GLU A 55 -11.01 -14.40 11.01
CA GLU A 55 -11.48 -14.58 12.37
C GLU A 55 -13.00 -14.42 12.44
N ILE A 56 -13.54 -13.39 11.76
CA ILE A 56 -14.97 -13.14 11.71
C ILE A 56 -15.70 -14.35 11.12
N LYS A 57 -15.25 -14.89 9.98
CA LYS A 57 -15.91 -16.03 9.34
C LYS A 57 -15.92 -17.29 10.20
N GLN A 58 -14.86 -17.52 10.98
CA GLN A 58 -14.72 -18.73 11.80
C GLN A 58 -15.43 -18.61 13.15
N LYS A 59 -15.33 -17.43 13.81
CA LYS A 59 -15.73 -17.26 15.20
C LYS A 59 -17.05 -16.52 15.39
N LEU A 60 -17.53 -15.75 14.42
CA LEU A 60 -18.73 -14.93 14.60
C LEU A 60 -19.98 -15.79 14.85
N LEU A 61 -20.21 -16.80 14.03
CA LEU A 61 -21.37 -17.68 14.16
C LEU A 61 -21.39 -18.45 15.49
N PRO A 62 -20.33 -19.18 15.89
CA PRO A 62 -20.32 -19.88 17.17
C PRO A 62 -20.41 -18.92 18.36
N LEU A 63 -19.88 -17.69 18.24
CA LEU A 63 -20.00 -16.68 19.28
C LEU A 63 -21.45 -16.22 19.46
N ILE A 64 -22.19 -15.97 18.37
CA ILE A 64 -23.61 -15.61 18.44
C ILE A 64 -24.43 -16.76 19.04
N GLU A 65 -24.17 -18.00 18.64
CA GLU A 65 -24.84 -19.18 19.20
C GLU A 65 -24.59 -19.31 20.71
N SER A 66 -23.39 -19.00 21.19
CA SER A 66 -23.09 -19.02 22.63
C SER A 66 -23.91 -18.02 23.44
N TYR A 67 -24.27 -16.86 22.85
CA TYR A 67 -25.14 -15.88 23.49
C TYR A 67 -26.61 -16.30 23.44
N VAL A 68 -27.07 -16.84 22.31
CA VAL A 68 -28.48 -17.26 22.13
C VAL A 68 -28.82 -18.46 23.00
N ASN A 69 -27.90 -19.42 23.14
CA ASN A 69 -28.10 -20.62 23.95
C ASN A 69 -27.88 -20.37 25.46
N GLY A 70 -27.51 -19.15 25.85
CA GLY A 70 -27.29 -18.77 27.25
C GLY A 70 -26.00 -19.29 27.88
N THR A 71 -25.12 -19.96 27.11
CA THR A 71 -23.81 -20.42 27.57
C THR A 71 -22.88 -19.24 27.91
N ARG A 72 -23.10 -18.09 27.25
CA ARG A 72 -22.40 -16.83 27.54
C ARG A 72 -23.42 -15.73 27.78
N ALA A 73 -23.22 -14.93 28.83
CA ALA A 73 -24.07 -13.77 29.10
C ALA A 73 -23.75 -12.64 28.11
N TYR A 74 -24.76 -12.16 27.39
CA TYR A 74 -24.61 -10.97 26.55
C TYR A 74 -24.55 -9.72 27.44
N LYS A 75 -23.45 -8.97 27.33
CA LYS A 75 -23.29 -7.68 28.01
C LYS A 75 -23.19 -6.57 26.97
N GLU A 76 -24.21 -5.72 26.90
CA GLU A 76 -24.15 -4.53 26.08
C GLU A 76 -23.17 -3.53 26.70
N ILE A 77 -22.10 -3.23 25.98
CA ILE A 77 -21.16 -2.18 26.38
C ILE A 77 -21.66 -0.87 25.78
N LYS A 78 -22.09 0.05 26.66
CA LYS A 78 -22.44 1.41 26.26
C LYS A 78 -21.16 2.16 25.90
N VAL A 79 -20.90 2.26 24.61
CA VAL A 79 -19.78 3.06 24.09
C VAL A 79 -20.23 4.51 24.02
N GLY A 80 -19.66 5.35 24.90
CA GLY A 80 -19.76 6.80 24.76
C GLY A 80 -18.95 7.24 23.55
N ILE A 81 -19.62 7.78 22.52
CA ILE A 81 -18.92 8.30 21.34
C ILE A 81 -18.00 9.42 21.81
N LEU A 82 -16.70 9.28 21.53
CA LEU A 82 -15.70 10.28 21.89
C LEU A 82 -16.07 11.62 21.25
N GLY A 83 -16.05 12.70 22.03
CA GLY A 83 -16.15 14.06 21.52
C GLY A 83 -14.97 14.36 20.59
N GLN A 84 -15.18 15.24 19.60
CA GLN A 84 -14.17 15.56 18.58
C GLN A 84 -12.79 15.90 19.19
N ASP A 85 -12.80 16.59 20.32
CA ASP A 85 -11.62 17.10 21.03
C ASP A 85 -10.61 16.00 21.39
N LYS A 86 -11.08 14.84 21.89
CA LYS A 86 -10.18 13.74 22.33
C LYS A 86 -9.62 12.89 21.19
N VAL A 87 -10.26 12.92 20.03
CA VAL A 87 -9.83 12.14 18.87
C VAL A 87 -8.81 12.90 18.02
N ILE A 88 -8.91 14.23 17.97
CA ILE A 88 -7.93 15.10 17.33
C ILE A 88 -6.57 14.99 18.04
N ASP A 89 -6.54 14.92 19.37
CA ASP A 89 -5.28 14.78 20.12
C ASP A 89 -4.57 13.44 19.86
N ASN A 90 -5.31 12.33 19.77
CA ASN A 90 -4.76 11.02 19.39
C ASN A 90 -4.29 10.97 17.91
N GLU A 91 -4.83 11.81 17.03
CA GLU A 91 -4.34 11.90 15.64
C GLU A 91 -3.02 12.66 15.57
N LYS A 92 -2.87 13.75 16.35
CA LYS A 92 -1.62 14.52 16.40
C LYS A 92 -0.42 13.65 16.80
N GLU A 93 -0.58 12.78 17.80
CA GLU A 93 0.48 11.84 18.21
C GLU A 93 0.89 10.86 17.08
N ARG A 94 -0.05 10.49 16.20
CA ARG A 94 0.24 9.61 15.07
C ARG A 94 0.85 10.35 13.87
N PHE A 95 0.57 11.64 13.73
CA PHE A 95 1.28 12.52 12.79
C PHE A 95 2.70 12.86 13.28
N GLU A 96 2.98 12.87 14.59
CA GLU A 96 4.35 12.98 15.11
C GLU A 96 5.23 11.79 14.73
N ALA A 97 4.64 10.61 14.54
CA ALA A 97 5.35 9.43 14.01
C ALA A 97 5.84 9.63 12.56
N PHE A 98 5.20 10.51 11.77
CA PHE A 98 5.70 10.97 10.48
C PHE A 98 6.65 12.14 10.67
N THR A 99 7.77 11.88 11.35
CA THR A 99 8.80 12.89 11.55
C THR A 99 9.36 13.35 10.19
N PRO A 100 9.58 14.66 9.96
CA PRO A 100 10.19 15.17 8.71
C PRO A 100 11.49 14.45 8.35
N VAL A 101 12.25 14.04 9.36
CA VAL A 101 13.47 13.23 9.23
C VAL A 101 13.17 11.86 8.64
N GLY A 102 12.10 11.19 9.06
CA GLY A 102 11.68 9.90 8.53
C GLY A 102 11.31 9.98 7.05
N ILE A 103 10.62 11.05 6.65
CA ILE A 103 10.28 11.31 5.24
C ILE A 103 11.56 11.57 4.42
N ALA A 104 12.49 12.39 4.95
CA ALA A 104 13.77 12.67 4.29
C ALA A 104 14.62 11.41 4.11
N LEU A 105 14.70 10.56 5.14
CA LEU A 105 15.44 9.30 5.08
C LEU A 105 14.77 8.29 4.13
N ALA A 106 13.45 8.16 4.17
CA ALA A 106 12.73 7.30 3.24
C ALA A 106 12.95 7.74 1.78
N GLY A 107 12.87 9.04 1.51
CA GLY A 107 13.16 9.60 0.18
C GLY A 107 14.62 9.40 -0.24
N LEU A 108 15.57 9.49 0.70
CA LEU A 108 16.98 9.21 0.42
C LEU A 108 17.19 7.74 0.04
N LEU A 109 16.63 6.82 0.82
CA LEU A 109 16.73 5.38 0.56
C LEU A 109 16.09 4.99 -0.78
N ASP A 110 14.96 5.60 -1.13
CA ASP A 110 14.29 5.36 -2.42
C ASP A 110 15.09 5.97 -3.60
N GLY A 111 15.74 7.12 -3.39
CA GLY A 111 16.64 7.72 -4.38
C GLY A 111 17.88 6.88 -4.69
N PHE A 112 18.40 6.13 -3.70
CA PHE A 112 19.51 5.18 -3.87
C PHE A 112 19.08 3.81 -4.44
N ASN A 113 17.79 3.63 -4.75
CA ASN A 113 17.33 2.42 -5.40
C ASN A 113 18.06 2.20 -6.73
N LEU A 114 18.49 0.95 -6.97
CA LEU A 114 19.20 0.54 -8.17
C LEU A 114 18.47 0.96 -9.47
N CYS A 115 17.13 1.00 -9.48
CA CYS A 115 16.37 1.44 -10.65
C CYS A 115 16.54 2.94 -10.94
N ALA A 116 16.44 3.79 -9.91
CA ALA A 116 16.59 5.24 -10.03
C ALA A 116 18.02 5.62 -10.43
N VAL A 117 19.02 5.00 -9.80
CA VAL A 117 20.44 5.24 -10.12
C VAL A 117 20.75 4.79 -11.56
N SER A 118 20.22 3.65 -12.01
CA SER A 118 20.43 3.16 -13.39
C SER A 118 19.86 4.13 -14.43
N MET A 119 18.67 4.67 -14.21
CA MET A 119 18.07 5.68 -15.09
C MET A 119 18.90 6.96 -15.14
N LEU A 120 19.42 7.41 -13.99
CA LEU A 120 20.29 8.58 -13.91
C LEU A 120 21.61 8.36 -14.66
N LEU A 121 22.25 7.19 -14.51
CA LEU A 121 23.48 6.85 -15.21
C LEU A 121 23.27 6.73 -16.73
N PHE A 122 22.16 6.12 -17.16
CA PHE A 122 21.80 6.05 -18.57
C PHE A 122 21.63 7.45 -19.17
N PHE A 123 20.91 8.32 -18.47
CA PHE A 123 20.70 9.69 -18.88
C PHE A 123 22.00 10.49 -18.94
N LEU A 124 22.86 10.32 -17.93
CA LEU A 124 24.19 10.94 -17.88
C LEU A 124 25.05 10.48 -19.06
N SER A 125 25.04 9.19 -19.40
CA SER A 125 25.77 8.64 -20.55
C SER A 125 25.38 9.33 -21.87
N ILE A 126 24.09 9.54 -22.10
CA ILE A 126 23.58 10.25 -23.29
C ILE A 126 24.05 11.71 -23.32
N LEU A 127 24.04 12.38 -22.16
CA LEU A 127 24.47 13.78 -22.05
C LEU A 127 25.97 13.97 -22.29
N VAL A 128 26.80 13.05 -21.77
CA VAL A 128 28.25 13.04 -22.01
C VAL A 128 28.53 12.81 -23.50
N MET A 129 27.83 11.88 -24.14
CA MET A 129 27.98 11.60 -25.58
C MET A 129 27.56 12.78 -26.46
N SER A 130 26.66 13.65 -25.97
CA SER A 130 26.20 14.86 -26.70
C SER A 130 27.17 16.04 -26.59
N GLY A 131 28.29 15.94 -25.87
CA GLY A 131 29.32 16.98 -25.81
C GLY A 131 28.88 18.28 -25.10
N ARG A 132 27.85 18.22 -24.25
CA ARG A 132 27.25 19.40 -23.60
C ARG A 132 28.08 19.90 -22.41
N GLN A 133 28.09 21.23 -22.21
CA GLN A 133 28.83 21.89 -21.13
C GLN A 133 28.20 21.66 -19.74
N ASN A 134 29.01 21.74 -18.68
CA ASN A 134 28.61 21.53 -17.28
C ASN A 134 27.37 22.33 -16.82
N LYS A 135 27.13 23.52 -17.40
CA LYS A 135 25.97 24.35 -17.09
C LYS A 135 24.66 23.78 -17.64
N GLU A 136 24.69 23.21 -18.84
CA GLU A 136 23.53 22.55 -19.43
C GLU A 136 23.19 21.27 -18.66
N LEU A 137 24.21 20.56 -18.18
CA LEU A 137 24.04 19.36 -17.36
C LEU A 137 23.23 19.63 -16.08
N PHE A 138 23.51 20.76 -15.40
CA PHE A 138 22.76 21.17 -14.20
C PHE A 138 21.30 21.52 -14.50
N LEU A 139 21.05 22.24 -15.59
CA LEU A 139 19.72 22.69 -15.99
C LEU A 139 18.83 21.50 -16.39
N VAL A 140 19.42 20.56 -17.13
CA VAL A 140 18.73 19.33 -17.51
C VAL A 140 18.49 18.44 -16.28
N GLY A 141 19.45 18.32 -15.35
CA GLY A 141 19.24 17.62 -14.08
C GLY A 141 18.08 18.18 -13.25
N MET A 142 17.96 19.52 -13.16
CA MET A 142 16.83 20.17 -12.50
C MET A 142 15.49 19.85 -13.17
N SER A 143 15.43 19.85 -14.50
CA SER A 143 14.21 19.46 -15.22
C SER A 143 13.79 18.01 -14.95
N TYR A 144 14.75 17.10 -14.81
CA TYR A 144 14.50 15.70 -14.46
C TYR A 144 13.94 15.55 -13.04
N ILE A 145 14.53 16.24 -12.05
CA ILE A 145 14.04 16.24 -10.66
C ILE A 145 12.63 16.82 -10.58
N ILE A 146 12.38 17.95 -11.23
CA ILE A 146 11.05 18.59 -11.23
C ILE A 146 10.02 17.69 -11.93
N GLY A 147 10.37 17.09 -13.07
CA GLY A 147 9.49 16.21 -13.81
C GLY A 147 9.11 14.94 -13.02
N THR A 148 10.10 14.29 -12.39
CA THR A 148 9.86 13.11 -11.54
C THR A 148 9.05 13.45 -10.30
N PHE A 149 9.32 14.59 -9.65
CA PHE A 149 8.53 15.08 -8.52
C PHE A 149 7.06 15.30 -8.90
N ILE A 150 6.79 16.02 -9.99
CA ILE A 150 5.41 16.28 -10.44
C ILE A 150 4.69 14.98 -10.80
N ALA A 151 5.37 14.05 -11.48
CA ALA A 151 4.80 12.77 -11.84
C ALA A 151 4.39 11.96 -10.60
N TYR A 152 5.30 11.78 -9.63
CA TYR A 152 5.01 11.04 -8.40
C TYR A 152 3.96 11.73 -7.52
N PHE A 153 3.99 13.06 -7.43
CA PHE A 153 2.98 13.81 -6.71
C PHE A 153 1.58 13.64 -7.33
N THR A 154 1.50 13.71 -8.68
CA THR A 154 0.24 13.52 -9.41
C THR A 154 -0.29 12.10 -9.27
N ILE A 155 0.59 11.10 -9.34
CA ILE A 155 0.24 9.70 -9.08
C ILE A 155 -0.32 9.56 -7.66
N GLY A 156 0.33 10.15 -6.66
CA GLY A 156 -0.15 10.13 -5.27
C GLY A 156 -1.55 10.73 -5.10
N ILE A 157 -1.81 11.91 -5.68
CA ILE A 157 -3.14 12.54 -5.68
C ILE A 157 -4.16 11.66 -6.42
N GLY A 158 -3.77 11.09 -7.57
CA GLY A 158 -4.60 10.19 -8.36
C GLY A 158 -5.02 8.98 -7.55
N LEU A 159 -4.08 8.29 -6.91
CA LEU A 159 -4.37 7.14 -6.05
C LEU A 159 -5.32 7.50 -4.91
N PHE A 160 -5.13 8.67 -4.28
CA PHE A 160 -5.99 9.11 -3.18
C PHE A 160 -7.46 9.29 -3.62
N LYS A 161 -7.69 9.85 -4.82
CA LYS A 161 -9.05 10.02 -5.36
C LYS A 161 -9.70 8.73 -5.84
N VAL A 162 -8.93 7.77 -6.35
CA VAL A 162 -9.49 6.51 -6.88
C VAL A 162 -9.68 5.47 -5.77
N GLY A 163 -9.13 5.68 -4.57
CA GLY A 163 -9.32 4.82 -3.40
C GLY A 163 -10.79 4.50 -3.08
N ASP A 164 -11.70 5.47 -3.25
CA ASP A 164 -13.13 5.29 -3.00
C ASP A 164 -13.85 4.42 -4.06
N ILE A 165 -13.29 4.33 -5.27
CA ILE A 165 -13.91 3.61 -6.40
C ILE A 165 -13.65 2.10 -6.29
N PHE A 166 -12.55 1.71 -5.65
CA PHE A 166 -12.12 0.32 -5.54
C PHE A 166 -12.78 -0.39 -4.37
N LYS A 167 -14.03 -0.85 -4.57
CA LYS A 167 -14.73 -1.74 -3.63
C LYS A 167 -13.99 -3.06 -3.36
N ASP A 168 -13.06 -3.45 -4.25
CA ASP A 168 -12.25 -4.67 -4.14
C ASP A 168 -10.75 -4.36 -4.26
N ALA A 169 -10.17 -3.74 -3.23
CA ALA A 169 -8.76 -3.38 -3.16
C ALA A 169 -7.80 -4.57 -3.46
N LYS A 170 -8.23 -5.81 -3.15
CA LYS A 170 -7.46 -7.03 -3.41
C LYS A 170 -7.30 -7.32 -4.91
N ALA A 171 -8.35 -7.14 -5.71
CA ALA A 171 -8.30 -7.43 -7.14
C ALA A 171 -7.37 -6.46 -7.88
N VAL A 172 -7.42 -5.18 -7.51
CA VAL A 172 -6.57 -4.12 -8.07
C VAL A 172 -5.11 -4.35 -7.71
N MET A 173 -4.84 -4.65 -6.44
CA MET A 173 -3.50 -4.94 -5.96
C MET A 173 -2.91 -6.18 -6.66
N LEU A 174 -3.71 -7.24 -6.84
CA LEU A 174 -3.30 -8.43 -7.59
C LEU A 174 -3.01 -8.09 -9.06
N ALA A 175 -3.83 -7.24 -9.69
CA ALA A 175 -3.61 -6.80 -11.07
C ALA A 175 -2.30 -6.00 -11.22
N ILE A 176 -2.03 -5.05 -10.32
CA ILE A 176 -0.80 -4.26 -10.32
C ILE A 176 0.42 -5.16 -10.12
N TYR A 177 0.39 -6.07 -9.14
CA TYR A 177 1.49 -7.01 -8.92
C TYR A 177 1.69 -7.93 -10.12
N GLY A 178 0.61 -8.48 -10.68
CA GLY A 178 0.67 -9.34 -11.87
C GLY A 178 1.29 -8.61 -13.06
N LEU A 179 0.88 -7.37 -13.31
CA LEU A 179 1.44 -6.52 -14.37
C LEU A 179 2.94 -6.25 -14.15
N THR A 180 3.32 -5.90 -12.91
CA THR A 180 4.71 -5.60 -12.57
C THR A 180 5.61 -6.83 -12.78
N ILE A 181 5.18 -8.00 -12.30
CA ILE A 181 5.90 -9.27 -12.48
C ILE A 181 6.03 -9.61 -13.97
N ALA A 182 4.96 -9.48 -14.74
CA ALA A 182 4.99 -9.74 -16.17
C ALA A 182 5.99 -8.83 -16.90
N MET A 183 5.96 -7.53 -16.60
CA MET A 183 6.91 -6.55 -17.15
C MET A 183 8.36 -6.88 -16.78
N SER A 184 8.61 -7.29 -15.53
CA SER A 184 9.94 -7.69 -15.08
C SER A 184 10.45 -8.93 -15.83
N ILE A 185 9.60 -9.95 -16.05
CA ILE A 185 9.97 -11.15 -16.83
C ILE A 185 10.30 -10.78 -18.27
N ILE A 186 9.51 -9.91 -18.90
CA ILE A 186 9.76 -9.42 -20.26
C ILE A 186 11.11 -8.70 -20.33
N LEU A 187 11.37 -7.76 -19.41
CA LEU A 187 12.64 -7.03 -19.35
C LEU A 187 13.84 -7.95 -19.08
N ALA A 188 13.68 -8.95 -18.21
CA ALA A 188 14.71 -9.95 -17.95
C ALA A 188 15.03 -10.77 -19.22
N PHE A 189 14.00 -11.18 -19.97
CA PHE A 189 14.17 -11.88 -21.24
C PHE A 189 14.89 -11.02 -22.29
N PHE A 190 14.50 -9.75 -22.43
CA PHE A 190 15.19 -8.81 -23.32
C PHE A 190 16.65 -8.59 -22.90
N SER A 191 16.93 -8.41 -21.60
CA SER A 191 18.30 -8.25 -21.09
C SER A 191 19.16 -9.48 -21.36
N PHE A 192 18.60 -10.69 -21.21
CA PHE A 192 19.32 -11.93 -21.48
C PHE A 192 19.62 -12.10 -22.97
N ARG A 193 18.66 -11.76 -23.84
CA ARG A 193 18.87 -11.74 -25.28
C ARG A 193 19.96 -10.73 -25.66
N ASP A 194 19.92 -9.53 -25.10
CA ASP A 194 20.90 -8.48 -25.37
C ASP A 194 22.31 -8.92 -24.97
N TYR A 195 22.46 -9.55 -23.81
CA TYR A 195 23.73 -10.15 -23.37
C TYR A 195 24.29 -11.19 -24.36
N ILE A 196 23.44 -12.05 -24.91
CA ILE A 196 23.85 -13.05 -25.92
C ILE A 196 24.23 -12.35 -27.23
N SER A 197 23.44 -11.37 -27.68
CA SER A 197 23.71 -10.61 -28.91
C SER A 197 25.02 -9.84 -28.82
N ILE A 198 25.34 -9.21 -27.68
CA ILE A 198 26.61 -8.51 -27.47
C ILE A 198 27.79 -9.48 -27.50
N LYS A 199 27.67 -10.68 -26.90
CA LYS A 199 28.73 -11.70 -27.01
C LYS A 199 28.94 -12.19 -28.43
N ALA A 200 27.87 -12.42 -29.19
CA ALA A 200 27.96 -12.84 -30.58
C ALA A 200 28.65 -11.75 -31.44
N VAL A 201 28.28 -10.48 -31.26
CA VAL A 201 28.90 -9.35 -31.97
C VAL A 201 30.36 -9.15 -31.56
N ALA A 202 30.70 -9.27 -30.27
CA ALA A 202 32.07 -9.16 -29.79
C ALA A 202 32.98 -10.27 -30.33
N ILE A 203 32.49 -11.51 -30.42
CA ILE A 203 33.23 -12.64 -31.00
C ILE A 203 33.46 -12.43 -32.50
N VAL A 204 32.46 -11.94 -33.23
CA VAL A 204 32.56 -11.64 -34.68
C VAL A 204 33.53 -10.48 -34.94
N MET A 205 33.47 -9.39 -34.14
CA MET A 205 34.44 -8.29 -34.22
C MET A 205 35.87 -8.75 -33.95
N PHE A 206 36.08 -9.63 -32.97
CA PHE A 206 37.41 -10.14 -32.63
C PHE A 206 37.95 -11.08 -33.73
N ALA A 207 37.08 -11.85 -34.38
CA ALA A 207 37.44 -12.70 -35.52
C ALA A 207 37.81 -11.89 -36.78
N GLU A 208 37.08 -10.80 -37.07
CA GLU A 208 37.39 -9.85 -38.15
C GLU A 208 38.71 -9.09 -37.88
N LEU A 209 38.97 -8.69 -36.63
CA LEU A 209 40.21 -7.99 -36.26
C LEU A 209 41.46 -8.88 -36.43
N TRP A 210 41.34 -10.19 -36.18
CA TRP A 210 42.42 -11.17 -36.36
C TRP A 210 42.65 -11.56 -37.83
N SER A 211 41.66 -11.39 -38.71
CA SER A 211 41.83 -11.65 -40.16
C SER A 211 42.49 -10.48 -40.91
N MET A 212 42.50 -9.28 -40.31
CA MET A 212 43.17 -8.08 -40.83
C MET A 212 44.64 -7.92 -40.36
N ILE A 213 45.10 -8.74 -39.41
CA ILE A 213 46.50 -8.80 -38.93
C ILE A 213 47.20 -9.99 -39.58
#